data_AF-F5VWC2-F1
#
_entry.id   AF-F5VWC2-F1
#
_cell.length_a   1.000
_cell.length_b   1.000
_cell.length_c   1.000
_cell.angle_alpha   90.00
_cell.angle_beta   90.00
_cell.angle_gamma   90.00
#
_symmetry.space_group_name_H-M   'P 1'
#
loop_
_entity.id
_entity.type
_entity.pdbx_description
1 polymer ?
#
loop_
_entity_poly.entity_id
_entity_poly.type
_entity_poly.pdbx_seq_one_letter_code
_entity_poly.pdbx_strand_id
1 'polypeptide(L)'
;MLEADDDSFNTGIVDVSHVYEKMYVVRPQYFIQLIGLLRNAALNSLKYKQELALIREQNIDITHFEEDLDAFKVAFAKNYNLASDHFSKAIDQIDNTIKSMEKVRDLLMKSKKQLHFANNKLDDVSVKKLTRKNPTMKAKFEALKGE
;
A
#
# COMPACT_ATOMS: atom_id res chain seq x y z
N MET A 1 76.49 25.19 31.85
CA MET A 1 75.72 25.66 30.68
C MET A 1 75.70 24.51 29.70
N LEU A 2 74.53 23.95 29.41
CA LEU A 2 74.38 22.84 28.47
C LEU A 2 74.48 23.40 27.05
N GLU A 3 75.55 22.97 26.36
CA GLU A 3 75.79 22.96 24.90
C GLU A 3 75.44 24.24 24.13
N ALA A 4 76.44 25.13 23.99
CA ALA A 4 76.31 26.42 23.29
C ALA A 4 76.46 26.33 21.74
N ASP A 5 76.89 25.18 21.22
CA ASP A 5 77.32 25.02 19.81
C ASP A 5 76.30 24.29 18.91
N ASP A 6 75.12 23.91 19.41
CA ASP A 6 74.07 23.30 18.58
C ASP A 6 73.01 24.33 18.18
N ASP A 7 73.07 24.72 16.89
CA ASP A 7 72.18 25.69 16.25
C ASP A 7 70.68 25.32 16.36
N SER A 8 70.38 24.05 16.59
CA SER A 8 69.02 23.54 16.82
C SER A 8 68.39 24.12 18.10
N PHE A 9 69.18 24.58 19.06
CA PHE A 9 68.67 25.16 20.32
C PHE A 9 68.57 26.69 20.28
N ASN A 10 69.09 27.33 19.23
CA ASN A 10 69.19 28.78 19.13
C ASN A 10 68.04 29.46 18.36
N THR A 11 67.20 28.70 17.66
CA THR A 11 66.19 29.22 16.71
C THR A 11 64.72 29.15 17.19
N GLY A 12 64.45 28.70 18.42
CA GLY A 12 63.16 28.88 19.11
C GLY A 12 62.22 27.67 19.11
N ILE A 13 61.76 27.21 17.94
CA ILE A 13 60.99 25.97 17.75
C ILE A 13 61.66 25.19 16.62
N VAL A 14 62.19 23.99 16.92
CA VAL A 14 62.90 23.15 15.95
C VAL A 14 62.28 21.77 15.88
N ASP A 15 62.10 21.28 14.66
CA ASP A 15 61.61 19.94 14.37
C ASP A 15 62.76 18.91 14.43
N VAL A 16 62.68 17.96 15.36
CA VAL A 16 63.63 16.85 15.48
C VAL A 16 63.00 15.52 15.08
N SER A 17 61.91 15.55 14.30
CA SER A 17 61.19 14.37 13.78
C SER A 17 62.05 13.44 12.93
N HIS A 18 63.20 13.91 12.45
CA HIS A 18 64.19 13.12 11.74
C HIS A 18 65.00 12.17 12.65
N VAL A 19 65.06 12.45 13.97
CA VAL A 19 65.69 11.59 14.98
C VAL A 19 64.63 10.84 15.81
N TYR A 20 63.57 11.55 16.20
CA TYR A 20 62.49 11.00 17.02
C TYR A 20 61.13 11.44 16.47
N GLU A 21 60.31 10.49 16.02
CA GLU A 21 59.03 10.78 15.37
C GLU A 21 58.15 11.73 16.22
N LYS A 22 57.69 12.84 15.62
CA LYS A 22 56.80 13.86 16.22
C LYS A 22 57.39 14.62 17.41
N MET A 23 58.71 14.72 17.51
CA MET A 23 59.36 15.47 18.58
C MET A 23 59.77 16.87 18.11
N TYR A 24 59.45 17.88 18.92
CA TYR A 24 59.82 19.28 18.71
C TYR A 24 60.57 19.81 19.95
N VAL A 25 61.65 20.55 19.72
CA VAL A 25 62.41 21.24 20.77
C VAL A 25 61.92 22.69 20.84
N VAL A 26 61.49 23.13 22.02
CA VAL A 26 60.86 24.44 22.22
C VAL A 26 61.46 25.12 23.44
N ARG A 27 61.89 26.39 23.29
CA ARG A 27 62.36 27.18 24.44
C ARG A 27 61.20 27.61 25.34
N PRO A 28 61.40 27.70 26.67
CA PRO A 28 60.33 28.03 27.62
C PRO A 28 59.55 29.31 27.30
N GLN A 29 60.21 30.32 26.69
CA GLN A 29 59.59 31.59 26.33
C GLN A 29 58.52 31.48 25.24
N TYR A 30 58.59 30.45 24.38
CA TYR A 30 57.62 30.21 23.29
C TYR A 30 56.51 29.23 23.67
N PHE A 31 56.57 28.64 24.87
CA PHE A 31 55.66 27.57 25.31
C PHE A 31 54.20 28.04 25.36
N ILE A 32 53.95 29.26 25.85
CA ILE A 32 52.60 29.83 25.92
C ILE A 32 52.00 30.08 24.53
N GLN A 33 52.81 30.52 23.57
CA GLN A 33 52.35 30.76 22.19
C GLN A 33 52.01 29.43 21.49
N LEU A 34 52.84 28.40 21.70
CA LEU A 34 52.59 27.06 21.20
C LEU A 34 51.29 26.47 21.78
N ILE A 35 51.08 26.58 23.09
CA ILE A 35 49.83 26.16 23.75
C ILE A 35 48.63 26.91 23.16
N GLY A 36 48.77 28.22 22.89
CA GLY A 36 47.73 29.02 22.25
C GLY A 36 47.37 28.51 20.85
N LEU A 37 48.36 28.20 20.02
CA LEU A 37 48.16 27.65 18.67
C LEU A 37 47.50 26.26 18.73
N LEU A 38 47.99 25.37 19.59
CA LEU A 38 47.43 24.03 19.77
C LEU A 38 45.98 24.09 20.29
N ARG A 39 45.69 24.97 21.25
CA ARG A 39 44.32 25.19 21.75
C ARG A 39 43.40 25.66 20.63
N ASN A 40 43.82 26.65 19.84
CA ASN A 40 43.00 27.18 18.76
C ASN A 40 42.79 26.16 17.64
N ALA A 41 43.84 25.41 17.27
CA ALA A 41 43.74 24.32 16.30
C ALA A 41 42.81 23.19 16.80
N ALA A 42 42.92 22.82 18.09
CA ALA A 42 42.06 21.81 18.70
C ALA A 42 40.59 22.25 18.77
N LEU A 43 40.33 23.51 19.12
CA LEU A 43 38.96 24.08 19.14
C LEU A 43 38.34 24.10 17.73
N ASN A 44 39.12 24.48 16.71
CA ASN A 44 38.65 24.46 15.32
C ASN A 44 38.41 23.03 14.82
N SER A 45 39.29 22.08 15.15
CA SER A 45 39.14 20.67 14.79
C SER A 45 37.93 20.03 15.47
N LEU A 46 37.67 20.37 16.73
CA LEU A 46 36.49 19.90 17.47
C LEU A 46 35.19 20.38 16.81
N LYS A 47 35.13 21.67 16.46
CA LYS A 47 33.98 22.26 15.76
C LYS A 47 33.73 21.55 14.42
N TYR A 48 34.78 21.34 13.63
CA TYR A 48 34.68 20.66 12.34
C TYR A 48 34.21 19.19 12.48
N LYS A 49 34.69 18.48 13.51
CA LYS A 49 34.26 17.11 13.81
C LYS A 49 32.78 17.05 14.22
N GLN A 50 32.30 18.04 14.97
CA GLN A 50 30.89 18.17 15.35
C GLN A 50 30.00 18.46 14.13
N GLU A 51 30.40 19.39 13.26
CA GLU A 51 29.68 19.70 12.01
C GLU A 51 29.60 18.48 11.08
N LEU A 52 30.69 17.73 10.91
CA LEU A 52 30.71 16.50 10.14
C LEU A 52 29.80 15.41 10.73
N ALA A 53 29.74 15.29 12.06
CA ALA A 53 28.85 14.32 12.72
C ALA A 53 27.39 14.67 12.46
N LEU A 54 27.02 15.95 12.59
CA LEU A 54 25.67 16.44 12.34
C LEU A 54 25.24 16.26 10.87
N ILE A 55 26.14 16.54 9.92
CA ILE A 55 25.89 16.28 8.49
C ILE A 55 25.71 14.78 8.21
N ARG A 56 26.52 13.92 8.84
CA ARG A 56 26.37 12.45 8.67
C ARG A 56 25.06 11.94 9.25
N GLU A 57 24.66 12.43 10.42
CA GLU A 57 23.39 12.10 11.05
C GLU A 57 22.20 12.51 10.16
N GLN A 58 22.23 13.72 9.60
CA GLN A 58 21.22 14.20 8.65
C GLN A 58 21.15 13.35 7.37
N ASN A 59 22.30 12.93 6.81
CA ASN A 59 22.30 12.08 5.62
C ASN A 59 21.76 10.67 5.90
N ILE A 60 22.03 10.10 7.08
CA ILE A 60 21.51 8.79 7.47
C ILE A 60 19.98 8.84 7.59
N ASP A 61 19.41 9.92 8.12
CA ASP A 61 17.96 10.12 8.25
C ASP A 61 17.27 10.23 6.87
N ILE A 62 17.87 10.97 5.93
CA ILE A 62 17.35 11.10 4.55
C ILE A 62 17.32 9.73 3.85
N THR A 63 18.35 8.90 3.99
CA THR A 63 18.38 7.57 3.36
C THR A 63 17.33 6.63 3.94
N HIS A 64 17.14 6.61 5.26
CA HIS A 64 16.08 5.79 5.87
C HIS A 64 14.69 6.22 5.41
N PHE A 65 14.46 7.54 5.29
CA PHE A 65 13.20 8.05 4.77
C PHE A 65 12.94 7.64 3.31
N GLU A 66 13.97 7.66 2.44
CA GLU A 66 13.82 7.19 1.06
C GLU A 66 13.50 5.70 0.98
N GLU A 67 14.16 4.87 1.80
CA GLU A 67 13.90 3.42 1.88
C GLU A 67 12.49 3.13 2.38
N ASP A 68 12.04 3.80 3.45
CA ASP A 68 10.69 3.66 4.01
C ASP A 68 9.62 4.10 3.00
N LEU A 69 9.88 5.15 2.24
CA LEU A 69 8.96 5.67 1.22
C LEU A 69 8.85 4.72 0.03
N ASP A 70 9.95 4.10 -0.40
CA ASP A 70 9.92 3.10 -1.46
C ASP A 70 9.19 1.82 -1.02
N ALA A 71 9.49 1.34 0.20
CA ALA A 71 8.78 0.22 0.80
C ALA A 71 7.27 0.47 0.90
N PHE A 72 6.88 1.69 1.32
CA PHE A 72 5.48 2.11 1.35
C PHE A 72 4.84 2.10 -0.04
N LYS A 73 5.50 2.66 -1.06
CA LYS A 73 4.99 2.69 -2.43
C LYS A 73 4.75 1.28 -2.98
N VAL A 74 5.69 0.36 -2.78
CA VAL A 74 5.58 -1.03 -3.25
C VAL A 74 4.42 -1.74 -2.54
N ALA A 75 4.33 -1.62 -1.22
CA ALA A 75 3.26 -2.22 -0.44
C ALA A 75 1.88 -1.64 -0.82
N PHE A 76 1.81 -0.32 -0.98
CA PHE A 76 0.59 0.38 -1.38
C PHE A 76 0.13 -0.03 -2.77
N ALA A 77 1.03 -0.06 -3.77
CA ALA A 77 0.70 -0.45 -5.13
C ALA A 77 0.17 -1.89 -5.21
N LYS A 78 0.79 -2.81 -4.47
CA LYS A 78 0.33 -4.21 -4.39
C LYS A 78 -1.09 -4.31 -3.81
N ASN A 79 -1.33 -3.61 -2.69
CA ASN A 79 -2.64 -3.62 -2.04
C ASN A 79 -3.72 -2.96 -2.91
N TYR A 80 -3.37 -1.86 -3.59
CA TYR A 80 -4.26 -1.16 -4.51
C TYR A 80 -4.67 -2.06 -5.68
N ASN A 81 -3.71 -2.70 -6.35
CA ASN A 81 -3.99 -3.58 -7.48
C ASN A 81 -4.87 -4.76 -7.06
N LEU A 82 -4.56 -5.38 -5.92
CA LEU A 82 -5.37 -6.49 -5.39
C LEU A 82 -6.81 -6.03 -5.08
N ALA A 83 -6.97 -4.88 -4.43
CA ALA A 83 -8.29 -4.32 -4.15
C ALA A 83 -9.07 -3.98 -5.43
N SER A 84 -8.40 -3.41 -6.44
CA SER A 84 -8.99 -3.08 -7.74
C SER A 84 -9.47 -4.33 -8.49
N ASP A 85 -8.69 -5.40 -8.47
CA ASP A 85 -9.05 -6.67 -9.10
C ASP A 85 -10.26 -7.31 -8.40
N HIS A 86 -10.28 -7.31 -7.06
CA HIS A 86 -11.42 -7.81 -6.29
C HIS A 86 -12.67 -6.97 -6.52
N PHE A 87 -12.52 -5.65 -6.61
CA PHE A 87 -13.63 -4.75 -6.92
C PHE A 87 -14.22 -5.07 -8.29
N SER A 88 -13.39 -5.19 -9.32
CA SER A 88 -13.83 -5.50 -10.68
C SER A 88 -14.57 -6.84 -10.75
N LYS A 89 -14.02 -7.89 -10.11
CA LYS A 89 -14.66 -9.21 -10.02
C LYS A 89 -16.01 -9.16 -9.29
N ALA A 90 -16.12 -8.34 -8.23
CA ALA A 90 -17.36 -8.18 -7.50
C ALA A 90 -18.44 -7.51 -8.36
N ILE A 91 -18.06 -6.49 -9.16
CA ILE A 91 -18.96 -5.86 -10.13
C ILE A 91 -19.44 -6.88 -11.18
N ASP A 92 -18.54 -7.68 -11.73
CA ASP A 92 -18.90 -8.72 -12.70
C ASP A 92 -19.90 -9.75 -12.11
N GLN A 93 -19.71 -10.13 -10.84
CA GLN A 93 -20.64 -11.02 -10.14
C GLN A 93 -22.00 -10.38 -9.89
N ILE A 94 -22.04 -9.09 -9.55
CA ILE A 94 -23.29 -8.32 -9.40
C ILE A 94 -24.05 -8.32 -10.73
N ASP A 95 -23.39 -8.01 -11.84
CA ASP A 95 -24.01 -7.98 -13.17
C ASP A 95 -24.56 -9.34 -13.60
N ASN A 96 -23.81 -10.41 -13.32
CA ASN A 96 -24.26 -11.78 -13.59
C ASN A 96 -25.48 -12.17 -12.73
N THR A 97 -25.52 -11.70 -11.49
CA THR A 97 -26.65 -11.91 -10.58
C THR A 97 -27.88 -11.15 -11.06
N ILE A 98 -27.72 -9.89 -11.50
CA ILE A 98 -28.81 -9.08 -12.09
C ILE A 98 -29.40 -9.80 -13.31
N LYS A 99 -28.57 -10.24 -14.26
CA LYS A 99 -29.02 -11.01 -15.44
C LYS A 99 -29.79 -12.27 -15.05
N SER A 100 -29.36 -12.95 -14.00
CA SER A 100 -30.04 -14.15 -13.50
C SER A 100 -31.40 -13.80 -12.89
N MET A 101 -31.48 -12.72 -12.10
CA MET A 101 -32.73 -12.22 -11.53
C MET A 101 -33.71 -11.74 -12.60
N GLU A 102 -33.23 -11.13 -13.68
CA GLU A 102 -34.07 -10.76 -14.84
C GLU A 102 -34.68 -12.00 -15.52
N LYS A 103 -33.89 -13.07 -15.73
CA LYS A 103 -34.41 -14.34 -16.26
C LYS A 103 -35.49 -14.93 -15.35
N VAL A 104 -35.27 -14.91 -14.03
CA VAL A 104 -36.25 -15.39 -13.04
C VAL A 104 -37.53 -14.57 -13.11
N ARG A 105 -37.42 -13.23 -13.18
CA ARG A 105 -38.57 -12.33 -13.36
C ARG A 105 -39.37 -12.67 -14.61
N ASP A 106 -38.69 -12.92 -15.74
CA ASP A 106 -39.35 -13.23 -17.00
C ASP A 106 -40.07 -14.59 -16.95
N LEU A 107 -39.48 -15.59 -16.29
CA LEU A 107 -40.12 -16.89 -16.03
C LEU A 107 -41.37 -16.72 -15.14
N LEU A 108 -41.30 -15.90 -14.10
CA LEU A 108 -42.45 -15.59 -13.24
C LEU A 108 -43.57 -14.88 -14.02
N MET A 109 -43.23 -13.94 -14.89
CA MET A 109 -44.21 -13.26 -15.77
C MET A 109 -44.87 -14.23 -16.75
N LYS A 110 -44.11 -15.18 -17.31
CA LYS A 110 -44.66 -16.26 -18.15
C LYS A 110 -45.57 -17.18 -17.34
N SER A 111 -45.16 -17.57 -16.13
CA SER A 111 -45.96 -18.39 -15.21
C SER A 111 -47.28 -17.71 -14.87
N LYS A 112 -47.27 -16.41 -14.54
CA LYS A 112 -48.48 -15.61 -14.30
C LYS A 112 -49.43 -15.63 -15.50
N LYS A 113 -48.91 -15.43 -16.72
CA LYS A 113 -49.72 -15.51 -17.95
C LYS A 113 -50.34 -16.90 -18.12
N GLN A 114 -49.57 -17.96 -17.87
CA GLN A 114 -50.05 -19.33 -17.96
C GLN A 114 -51.17 -19.62 -16.95
N LEU A 115 -51.04 -19.12 -15.70
CA LEU A 115 -52.10 -19.21 -14.70
C LEU A 115 -53.38 -18.49 -15.15
N HIS A 116 -53.26 -17.31 -15.75
CA HIS A 116 -54.42 -16.62 -16.35
C HIS A 116 -55.07 -17.44 -17.47
N PHE A 117 -54.29 -18.02 -18.39
CA PHE A 117 -54.84 -18.86 -19.45
C PHE A 117 -55.51 -20.13 -18.91
N ALA A 118 -54.94 -20.74 -17.87
CA ALA A 118 -55.53 -21.90 -17.21
C ALA A 118 -56.87 -21.54 -16.54
N ASN A 119 -56.93 -20.39 -15.85
CA ASN A 119 -58.17 -19.90 -15.24
C ASN A 119 -59.26 -19.66 -16.29
N ASN A 120 -58.93 -18.92 -17.36
CA ASN A 120 -59.89 -18.66 -18.44
C ASN A 120 -60.35 -19.95 -19.15
N LYS A 121 -59.50 -20.99 -19.22
CA LYS A 121 -59.91 -22.30 -19.75
C LYS A 121 -60.89 -23.01 -18.82
N LEU A 122 -60.71 -22.91 -17.50
CA LEU A 122 -61.65 -23.46 -16.51
C LEU A 122 -63.03 -22.81 -16.63
N ASP A 123 -63.08 -21.49 -16.80
CA ASP A 123 -64.33 -20.73 -16.97
C ASP A 123 -65.06 -21.11 -18.27
N ASP A 124 -64.32 -21.49 -19.33
CA ASP A 124 -64.86 -21.94 -20.62
C ASP A 124 -65.26 -23.44 -20.63
N VAL A 125 -65.03 -24.18 -19.53
CA VAL A 125 -65.53 -25.56 -19.38
C VAL A 125 -67.00 -25.55 -18.96
N SER A 126 -67.90 -25.30 -19.92
CA SER A 126 -69.33 -25.54 -19.70
C SER A 126 -69.67 -27.04 -19.72
N VAL A 127 -70.71 -27.46 -19.01
CA VAL A 127 -71.28 -28.82 -19.04
C VAL A 127 -71.54 -29.29 -20.49
N LYS A 128 -71.85 -28.35 -21.39
CA LYS A 128 -72.08 -28.58 -22.82
C LYS A 128 -70.79 -28.95 -23.57
N LYS A 129 -69.62 -28.45 -23.15
CA LYS A 129 -68.29 -28.83 -23.68
C LYS A 129 -67.81 -30.18 -23.13
N LEU A 130 -68.08 -30.46 -21.85
CA LEU A 130 -67.75 -31.74 -21.20
C LEU A 130 -68.54 -32.93 -21.76
N THR A 131 -69.80 -32.70 -22.16
CA THR A 131 -70.68 -33.75 -22.71
C THR A 131 -70.56 -33.89 -24.23
N ARG A 132 -69.85 -32.99 -24.94
CA ARG A 132 -69.75 -32.96 -26.41
C ARG A 132 -69.13 -34.23 -27.01
N LYS A 133 -68.20 -34.88 -26.31
CA LYS A 133 -67.55 -36.14 -26.74
C LYS A 133 -68.02 -37.38 -25.96
N ASN A 134 -68.98 -37.23 -25.05
CA ASN A 134 -69.48 -38.32 -24.21
C ASN A 134 -71.00 -38.47 -24.40
N PRO A 135 -71.44 -39.32 -25.35
CA PRO A 135 -72.86 -39.49 -25.68
C PRO A 135 -73.69 -40.04 -24.50
N THR A 136 -73.09 -40.87 -23.64
CA THR A 136 -73.75 -41.44 -22.45
C THR A 136 -74.04 -40.39 -21.38
N MET A 137 -73.12 -39.46 -21.12
CA MET A 137 -73.36 -38.36 -20.19
C MET A 137 -74.32 -37.33 -20.76
N LYS A 138 -74.28 -37.07 -22.07
CA LYS A 138 -75.23 -36.17 -22.74
C LYS A 138 -76.68 -36.68 -22.60
N ALA A 139 -76.91 -37.97 -22.86
CA ALA A 139 -78.22 -38.60 -22.72
C ALA A 139 -78.79 -38.51 -21.29
N LYS A 140 -77.95 -38.71 -20.26
CA LYS A 140 -78.37 -38.56 -18.85
C LYS A 140 -78.78 -37.13 -18.50
N PHE A 141 -78.05 -36.12 -18.99
CA PHE A 141 -78.40 -34.72 -18.77
C PHE A 141 -79.62 -34.25 -19.58
N GLU A 142 -79.86 -34.82 -20.77
CA GLU A 142 -81.06 -34.55 -21.58
C GLU A 142 -82.31 -35.18 -20.96
N ALA A 143 -82.21 -36.41 -20.42
CA ALA A 143 -83.30 -37.05 -19.69
C ALA A 143 -83.74 -36.24 -18.44
N LEU A 144 -82.79 -35.63 -17.73
CA LEU A 144 -83.04 -34.76 -16.57
C LEU A 144 -83.63 -33.38 -16.93
N LYS A 145 -83.69 -33.01 -18.22
CA LYS A 145 -84.27 -31.74 -18.70
C LYS A 145 -85.67 -31.89 -19.30
N GLY A 146 -86.11 -33.13 -19.51
CA GLY A 146 -87.41 -33.48 -20.10
C GLY A 146 -88.53 -33.71 -19.07
N GLU A 147 -88.22 -33.59 -17.78
CA GLU A 147 -89.18 -33.41 -16.68
C GLU A 147 -89.36 -31.90 -16.41
#